data_AF-A0A8H6ZZB6-F1
#
_entry.id   AF-A0A8H6ZZB6-F1
#
_cell.length_a   1.000
_cell.length_b   1.000
_cell.length_c   1.000
_cell.angle_alpha   90.00
_cell.angle_beta   90.00
_cell.angle_gamma   90.00
#
_symmetry.space_group_name_H-M   'P 1'
#
loop_
_entity.id
_entity.type
_entity.pdbx_description
1 polymer ?
#
loop_
_entity_poly.entity_id
_entity_poly.type
_entity_poly.pdbx_seq_one_letter_code
_entity_poly.pdbx_strand_id
1 'polypeptide(L)'
;MTKSSTVLTVASVTAAGLLAYAIYFDYKRRNDVEFRKKLRKDKKRAEKSAAESRESLAASGSSNELSPEQLREALELVKNEPPPPGAAEKENYFMSQVAMGEQLATRGPEFHLPAALAFYRALRVYPSPLELIAIYDKTVPPPIFKIVMELTNLDVSTILVDGAVVEGGEQEVESTSSRHSAETSPSRAPSEASSQEWDKVTDPGSQTPSTF
;
A
#
# COMPACT_ATOMS: atom_id res chain seq x y z
N MET A 1 75.42 -45.69 15.75
CA MET A 1 74.62 -44.93 14.76
C MET A 1 73.39 -45.69 14.22
N THR A 2 73.09 -46.92 14.70
CA THR A 2 72.00 -47.75 14.16
C THR A 2 70.61 -47.45 14.75
N LYS A 3 70.54 -47.07 16.03
CA LYS A 3 69.27 -46.79 16.74
C LYS A 3 68.47 -45.63 16.12
N SER A 4 69.13 -44.55 15.72
CA SER A 4 68.47 -43.40 15.10
C SER A 4 67.92 -43.72 13.71
N SER A 5 68.61 -44.57 12.94
CA SER A 5 68.12 -45.04 11.64
C SER A 5 66.87 -45.91 11.81
N THR A 6 66.86 -46.82 12.78
CA THR A 6 65.66 -47.63 13.11
C THR A 6 64.47 -46.77 13.54
N VAL A 7 64.70 -45.76 14.39
CA VAL A 7 63.63 -44.84 14.83
C VAL A 7 63.07 -44.02 13.67
N LEU A 8 63.93 -43.50 12.78
CA LEU A 8 63.45 -42.78 11.58
C LEU A 8 62.63 -43.70 10.66
N THR A 9 63.06 -44.94 10.44
CA THR A 9 62.31 -45.88 9.59
C THR A 9 60.94 -46.21 10.18
N VAL A 10 60.86 -46.50 11.47
CA VAL A 10 59.58 -46.83 12.13
C VAL A 10 58.65 -45.61 12.14
N ALA A 11 59.16 -44.42 12.42
CA ALA A 11 58.37 -43.19 12.39
C ALA A 11 57.81 -42.91 10.99
N SER A 12 58.63 -43.08 9.94
CA SER A 12 58.21 -42.85 8.55
C SER A 12 57.11 -43.82 8.09
N VAL A 13 57.24 -45.12 8.42
CA VAL A 13 56.24 -46.15 8.09
C VAL A 13 54.93 -45.89 8.82
N THR A 14 55.00 -45.50 10.08
CA THR A 14 53.80 -45.22 10.89
C THR A 14 53.08 -43.98 10.38
N ALA A 15 53.81 -42.91 10.07
CA ALA A 15 53.23 -41.69 9.49
C ALA A 15 52.56 -41.97 8.13
N ALA A 16 53.20 -42.75 7.26
CA ALA A 16 52.63 -43.14 5.98
C ALA A 16 51.34 -43.98 6.14
N GLY A 17 51.32 -44.91 7.09
CA GLY A 17 50.13 -45.71 7.41
C GLY A 17 48.95 -44.85 7.90
N LEU A 18 49.21 -43.87 8.77
CA LEU A 18 48.18 -42.94 9.25
C LEU A 18 47.65 -42.05 8.12
N LEU A 19 48.53 -41.55 7.25
CA LEU A 19 48.13 -40.74 6.10
C LEU A 19 47.27 -41.53 5.11
N ALA A 20 47.68 -42.76 4.80
CA ALA A 20 46.93 -43.66 3.93
C ALA A 20 45.54 -44.00 4.52
N TYR A 21 45.46 -44.25 5.83
CA TYR A 21 44.19 -44.50 6.51
C TYR A 21 43.28 -43.25 6.49
N ALA A 22 43.82 -42.06 6.71
CA ALA A 22 43.05 -40.82 6.65
C ALA A 22 42.46 -40.58 5.25
N ILE A 23 43.25 -40.81 4.19
CA ILE A 23 42.79 -40.73 2.80
C ILE A 23 41.69 -41.76 2.52
N TYR A 24 41.89 -43.02 2.91
CA TYR A 24 40.89 -44.07 2.75
C TYR A 24 39.59 -43.76 3.51
N PHE A 25 39.70 -43.29 4.74
CA PHE A 25 38.55 -42.97 5.57
C PHE A 25 37.74 -41.78 5.03
N ASP A 26 38.41 -40.72 4.55
CA ASP A 26 37.72 -39.60 3.91
C ASP A 26 37.07 -40.02 2.58
N TYR A 27 37.73 -40.91 1.80
CA TYR A 27 37.14 -41.50 0.59
C TYR A 27 35.89 -42.33 0.90
N LYS A 28 35.97 -43.21 1.91
CA LYS A 28 34.85 -44.05 2.34
C LYS A 28 33.67 -43.21 2.84
N ARG A 29 33.96 -42.12 3.57
CA ARG A 29 32.92 -41.18 4.04
C ARG A 29 32.29 -40.39 2.90
N ARG A 30 33.05 -39.96 1.90
CA ARG A 30 32.54 -39.15 0.78
C ARG A 30 31.77 -39.94 -0.27
N ASN A 31 31.97 -41.26 -0.35
CA ASN A 31 31.29 -42.15 -1.31
C ASN A 31 30.09 -42.91 -0.75
N ASP A 32 29.55 -42.52 0.40
CA ASP A 32 28.31 -43.12 0.92
C ASP A 32 27.12 -42.79 0.01
N VAL A 33 26.57 -43.84 -0.60
CA VAL A 33 25.44 -43.77 -1.55
C VAL A 33 24.14 -43.36 -0.84
N GLU A 34 23.95 -43.76 0.41
CA GLU A 34 22.74 -43.42 1.19
C GLU A 34 22.73 -41.94 1.57
N PHE A 35 23.88 -41.36 1.89
CA PHE A 35 24.01 -39.91 2.14
C PHE A 35 23.65 -39.07 0.91
N ARG A 36 24.09 -39.47 -0.28
CA ARG A 36 23.76 -38.79 -1.55
C ARG A 36 22.28 -38.91 -1.89
N LYS A 37 21.66 -40.07 -1.63
CA LYS A 37 20.22 -40.26 -1.79
C LYS A 37 19.43 -39.38 -0.82
N LYS A 38 19.87 -39.29 0.45
CA LYS A 38 19.25 -38.41 1.46
C LYS A 38 19.33 -36.94 1.04
N LEU A 39 20.49 -36.45 0.62
CA LEU A 39 20.65 -35.09 0.09
C LEU A 39 19.76 -34.81 -1.12
N ARG A 40 19.64 -35.74 -2.07
CA ARG A 40 18.73 -35.59 -3.22
C ARG A 40 17.27 -35.57 -2.79
N LYS A 41 16.89 -36.38 -1.80
CA LYS A 41 15.54 -36.40 -1.24
C LYS A 41 15.22 -35.11 -0.48
N ASP A 42 16.17 -34.60 0.29
CA ASP A 42 16.02 -33.37 1.05
C ASP A 42 15.99 -32.15 0.12
N LYS A 43 16.84 -32.11 -0.92
CA LYS A 43 16.76 -31.10 -1.99
C LYS A 43 15.43 -31.15 -2.72
N LYS A 44 14.98 -32.33 -3.15
CA LYS A 44 13.68 -32.49 -3.82
C LYS A 44 12.51 -32.09 -2.92
N ARG A 45 12.58 -32.35 -1.62
CA ARG A 45 11.57 -31.90 -0.64
C ARG A 45 11.59 -30.38 -0.46
N ALA A 46 12.77 -29.78 -0.35
CA ALA A 46 12.94 -28.33 -0.24
C ALA A 46 12.49 -27.61 -1.52
N GLU A 47 12.82 -28.14 -2.70
CA GLU A 47 12.36 -27.63 -3.99
C GLU A 47 10.85 -27.81 -4.15
N LYS A 48 10.26 -28.94 -3.72
CA LYS A 48 8.81 -29.15 -3.73
C LYS A 48 8.09 -28.21 -2.77
N SER A 49 8.60 -28.00 -1.55
CA SER A 49 8.01 -27.04 -0.61
C SER A 49 8.17 -25.59 -1.08
N ALA A 50 9.27 -25.26 -1.76
CA ALA A 50 9.49 -23.94 -2.35
C ALA A 50 8.65 -23.72 -3.62
N ALA A 51 8.40 -24.78 -4.39
CA ALA A 51 7.50 -24.75 -5.53
C ALA A 51 6.04 -24.67 -5.07
N GLU A 52 5.64 -25.42 -4.04
CA GLU A 52 4.30 -25.34 -3.44
C GLU A 52 4.06 -23.98 -2.80
N SER A 53 5.06 -23.38 -2.12
CA SER A 53 4.93 -22.01 -1.63
C SER A 53 4.88 -20.99 -2.77
N ARG A 54 5.68 -21.18 -3.83
CA ARG A 54 5.66 -20.30 -5.01
C ARG A 54 4.38 -20.44 -5.83
N GLU A 55 3.80 -21.63 -5.87
CA GLU A 55 2.55 -21.95 -6.57
C GLU A 55 1.34 -21.49 -5.76
N SER A 56 1.35 -21.60 -4.41
CA SER A 56 0.36 -20.92 -3.58
C SER A 56 0.47 -19.40 -3.70
N LEU A 57 1.68 -18.85 -3.79
CA LEU A 57 1.94 -17.43 -4.09
C LEU A 57 1.58 -17.01 -5.53
N ALA A 58 1.41 -17.95 -6.46
CA ALA A 58 1.09 -17.66 -7.87
C ALA A 58 -0.39 -17.93 -8.21
N ALA A 59 -1.03 -18.90 -7.55
CA ALA A 59 -2.46 -19.17 -7.62
C ALA A 59 -3.27 -18.14 -6.81
N SER A 60 -2.70 -17.60 -5.72
CA SER A 60 -3.13 -16.35 -5.10
C SER A 60 -2.37 -15.20 -5.78
N GLY A 61 -2.92 -14.64 -6.85
CA GLY A 61 -2.23 -13.64 -7.66
C GLY A 61 -1.66 -12.47 -6.85
N SER A 62 -0.34 -12.47 -6.62
CA SER A 62 0.51 -11.31 -6.37
C SER A 62 -0.12 -10.13 -5.59
N SER A 63 -0.43 -10.34 -4.31
CA SER A 63 -0.24 -9.37 -3.23
C SER A 63 -0.87 -9.94 -1.98
N ASN A 64 -0.18 -9.83 -0.85
CA ASN A 64 -0.71 -9.80 0.51
C ASN A 64 -2.24 -9.53 0.55
N GLU A 65 -3.08 -10.57 0.41
CA GLU A 65 -4.53 -10.44 0.59
C GLU A 65 -4.72 -10.27 2.09
N LEU A 66 -4.64 -9.01 2.52
CA LEU A 66 -5.09 -8.59 3.82
C LEU A 66 -6.55 -9.05 3.95
N SER A 67 -6.90 -9.67 5.07
CA SER A 67 -8.29 -10.10 5.27
C SER A 67 -9.20 -8.87 5.14
N PRO A 68 -10.36 -8.94 4.45
CA PRO A 68 -11.29 -7.83 4.37
C PRO A 68 -11.73 -7.34 5.76
N GLU A 69 -11.64 -8.19 6.78
CA GLU A 69 -11.87 -7.82 8.18
C GLU A 69 -10.78 -6.85 8.71
N GLN A 70 -9.51 -7.10 8.40
CA GLN A 70 -8.39 -6.25 8.84
C GLN A 70 -8.47 -4.85 8.20
N LEU A 71 -8.88 -4.77 6.94
CA LEU A 71 -9.10 -3.47 6.28
C LEU A 71 -10.23 -2.70 6.92
N ARG A 72 -11.34 -3.38 7.24
CA ARG A 72 -12.50 -2.74 7.89
C ARG A 72 -12.13 -2.21 9.27
N GLU A 73 -11.45 -3.01 10.09
CA GLU A 73 -10.97 -2.59 11.41
C GLU A 73 -10.03 -1.38 11.31
N ALA A 74 -9.07 -1.42 10.39
CA ALA A 74 -8.15 -0.31 10.17
C ALA A 74 -8.87 0.95 9.67
N LEU A 75 -9.88 0.81 8.81
CA LEU A 75 -10.68 1.91 8.30
C LEU A 75 -11.54 2.54 9.38
N GLU A 76 -12.16 1.72 10.24
CA GLU A 76 -12.94 2.18 11.40
C GLU A 76 -12.06 3.01 12.34
N LEU A 77 -10.84 2.54 12.62
CA LEU A 77 -9.87 3.27 13.43
C LEU A 77 -9.54 4.64 12.82
N VAL A 78 -9.30 4.71 11.51
CA VAL A 78 -9.03 5.97 10.81
C VAL A 78 -10.25 6.90 10.84
N LYS A 79 -11.47 6.37 10.66
CA LYS A 79 -12.70 7.17 10.68
C LYS A 79 -12.93 7.86 12.02
N ASN A 80 -12.59 7.19 13.12
CA ASN A 80 -12.73 7.71 14.47
C ASN A 80 -11.69 8.78 14.84
N GLU A 81 -10.65 8.98 14.03
CA GLU A 81 -9.71 10.10 14.21
C GLU A 81 -10.38 11.44 13.85
N PRO A 82 -10.38 12.45 14.74
CA PRO A 82 -10.97 13.74 14.46
C PRO A 82 -10.20 14.44 13.32
N PRO A 83 -10.90 14.99 12.30
CA PRO A 83 -10.23 15.71 11.24
C PRO A 83 -9.62 17.01 11.78
N PRO A 84 -8.50 17.47 11.19
CA PRO A 84 -7.91 18.76 11.57
C PRO A 84 -8.91 19.92 11.30
N PRO A 85 -9.19 20.79 12.30
CA PRO A 85 -10.24 21.79 12.22
C PRO A 85 -9.92 22.94 11.25
N GLY A 86 -8.65 23.38 11.18
CA GLY A 86 -8.23 24.52 10.37
C GLY A 86 -7.74 24.17 8.96
N ALA A 87 -7.83 25.10 8.02
CA ALA A 87 -7.30 24.92 6.66
C ALA A 87 -5.77 24.71 6.66
N ALA A 88 -5.04 25.53 7.42
CA ALA A 88 -3.58 25.38 7.58
C ALA A 88 -3.20 24.05 8.27
N GLU A 89 -4.02 23.58 9.21
CA GLU A 89 -3.80 22.30 9.90
C GLU A 89 -4.08 21.11 8.98
N LYS A 90 -5.10 21.22 8.11
CA LYS A 90 -5.38 20.22 7.06
C LYS A 90 -4.21 20.08 6.10
N GLU A 91 -3.61 21.19 5.68
CA GLU A 91 -2.42 21.17 4.81
C GLU A 91 -1.23 20.51 5.50
N ASN A 92 -0.93 20.88 6.75
CA ASN A 92 0.14 20.25 7.52
C ASN A 92 -0.10 18.75 7.75
N TYR A 93 -1.34 18.36 8.07
CA TYR A 93 -1.73 16.97 8.23
C TYR A 93 -1.56 16.20 6.92
N PHE A 94 -2.04 16.76 5.80
CA PHE A 94 -1.86 16.18 4.46
C PHE A 94 -0.38 15.91 4.16
N MET A 95 0.48 16.92 4.30
CA MET A 95 1.91 16.79 4.02
C MET A 95 2.57 15.73 4.91
N SER A 96 2.22 15.69 6.20
CA SER A 96 2.71 14.68 7.14
C SER A 96 2.29 13.27 6.76
N GLN A 97 1.02 13.08 6.37
CA GLN A 97 0.49 11.77 5.97
C GLN A 97 1.11 11.28 4.67
N VAL A 98 1.27 12.15 3.67
CA VAL A 98 1.93 11.78 2.40
C VAL A 98 3.39 11.39 2.65
N ALA A 99 4.14 12.20 3.41
CA ALA A 99 5.53 11.88 3.75
C ALA A 99 5.65 10.56 4.52
N MET A 100 4.74 10.30 5.47
CA MET A 100 4.70 9.03 6.20
C MET A 100 4.39 7.85 5.26
N GLY A 101 3.40 7.99 4.38
CA GLY A 101 3.05 6.96 3.39
C GLY A 101 4.21 6.62 2.46
N GLU A 102 4.91 7.63 1.96
CA GLU A 102 6.11 7.47 1.12
C GLU A 102 7.24 6.76 1.86
N GLN A 103 7.53 7.16 3.11
CA GLN A 103 8.55 6.50 3.91
C GLN A 103 8.23 5.03 4.15
N LEU A 104 6.98 4.70 4.46
CA LEU A 104 6.53 3.32 4.71
C LEU A 104 6.54 2.48 3.43
N ALA A 105 6.22 3.09 2.28
CA ALA A 105 6.23 2.42 0.98
C ALA A 105 7.61 1.84 0.60
N THR A 106 8.69 2.41 1.12
CA THR A 106 10.06 1.93 0.85
C THR A 106 10.52 0.75 1.71
N ARG A 107 9.78 0.42 2.78
CA ARG A 107 10.21 -0.56 3.80
C ARG A 107 9.82 -2.02 3.49
N GLY A 108 9.04 -2.24 2.44
CA GLY A 108 8.65 -3.58 1.96
C GLY A 108 7.21 -3.99 2.33
N PRO A 109 6.85 -5.25 2.04
CA PRO A 109 5.45 -5.72 2.03
C PRO A 109 4.68 -5.58 3.34
N GLU A 110 5.36 -5.75 4.47
CA GLU A 110 4.77 -5.61 5.82
C GLU A 110 4.24 -4.19 6.08
N PHE A 111 4.78 -3.19 5.39
CA PHE A 111 4.41 -1.78 5.56
C PHE A 111 3.42 -1.28 4.50
N HIS A 112 2.95 -2.14 3.60
CA HIS A 112 2.00 -1.74 2.55
C HIS A 112 0.67 -1.24 3.13
N LEU A 113 0.09 -1.93 4.13
CA LEU A 113 -1.15 -1.50 4.78
C LEU A 113 -0.95 -0.17 5.54
N PRO A 114 0.05 -0.03 6.45
CA PRO A 114 0.34 1.25 7.08
C PRO A 114 0.55 2.41 6.10
N ALA A 115 1.26 2.16 4.99
CA ALA A 115 1.46 3.17 3.94
C ALA A 115 0.13 3.57 3.27
N ALA A 116 -0.71 2.59 2.91
CA ALA A 116 -2.02 2.83 2.31
C ALA A 116 -2.94 3.63 3.23
N LEU A 117 -2.94 3.33 4.55
CA LEU A 117 -3.72 4.08 5.52
C LEU A 117 -3.27 5.55 5.62
N ALA A 118 -1.98 5.83 5.50
CA ALA A 118 -1.47 7.21 5.47
C ALA A 118 -1.95 7.95 4.21
N PHE A 119 -1.86 7.33 3.03
CA PHE A 119 -2.40 7.89 1.79
C PHE A 119 -3.92 8.09 1.82
N TYR A 120 -4.66 7.17 2.44
CA TYR A 120 -6.10 7.28 2.65
C TYR A 120 -6.47 8.43 3.60
N ARG A 121 -5.72 8.63 4.70
CA ARG A 121 -5.88 9.80 5.57
C ARG A 121 -5.68 11.12 4.81
N ALA A 122 -4.67 11.18 3.94
CA ALA A 122 -4.43 12.34 3.09
C ALA A 122 -5.60 12.60 2.12
N LEU A 123 -6.20 11.56 1.54
CA LEU A 123 -7.38 11.68 0.66
C LEU A 123 -8.58 12.34 1.35
N ARG A 124 -8.82 12.04 2.64
CA ARG A 124 -9.96 12.59 3.39
C ARG A 124 -9.91 14.09 3.63
N VAL A 125 -8.72 14.68 3.60
CA VAL A 125 -8.52 16.13 3.84
C VAL A 125 -8.25 16.92 2.57
N TYR A 126 -8.07 16.24 1.43
CA TYR A 126 -7.76 16.88 0.15
C TYR A 126 -9.04 17.34 -0.55
N PRO A 127 -9.08 18.58 -1.09
CA PRO A 127 -10.31 19.15 -1.67
C PRO A 127 -10.76 18.48 -2.97
N SER A 128 -9.84 17.86 -3.72
CA SER A 128 -10.11 17.23 -5.03
C SER A 128 -9.62 15.76 -5.04
N PRO A 129 -10.26 14.84 -4.31
CA PRO A 129 -9.72 13.49 -4.08
C PRO A 129 -9.44 12.70 -5.37
N LEU A 130 -10.19 12.92 -6.44
CA LEU A 130 -9.98 12.25 -7.73
C LEU A 130 -8.65 12.64 -8.39
N GLU A 131 -8.25 13.90 -8.27
CA GLU A 131 -6.95 14.38 -8.77
C GLU A 131 -5.81 13.70 -8.00
N LEU A 132 -5.93 13.61 -6.68
CA LEU A 132 -4.94 12.96 -5.83
C LEU A 132 -4.82 11.46 -6.13
N ILE A 133 -5.95 10.78 -6.39
CA ILE A 133 -5.94 9.37 -6.83
C ILE A 133 -5.18 9.20 -8.15
N ALA A 134 -5.37 10.10 -9.11
CA ALA A 134 -4.67 10.06 -10.40
C ALA A 134 -3.16 10.30 -10.27
N ILE A 135 -2.73 11.05 -9.24
CA ILE A 135 -1.31 11.19 -8.90
C ILE A 135 -0.80 9.89 -8.28
N TYR A 136 -1.53 9.33 -7.31
CA TYR A 136 -1.14 8.08 -6.64
C TYR A 136 -1.01 6.90 -7.60
N ASP A 137 -1.89 6.77 -8.60
CA ASP A 137 -1.77 5.74 -9.64
C ASP A 137 -0.39 5.76 -10.35
N LYS A 138 0.22 6.94 -10.46
CA LYS A 138 1.51 7.13 -11.12
C LYS A 138 2.71 7.05 -10.17
N THR A 139 2.53 7.44 -8.91
CA THR A 139 3.66 7.63 -7.97
C THR A 139 3.75 6.56 -6.88
N VAL A 140 2.62 5.94 -6.52
CA VAL A 140 2.55 4.95 -5.43
C VAL A 140 2.74 3.54 -6.01
N PRO A 141 3.55 2.67 -5.37
CA PRO A 141 3.70 1.29 -5.82
C PRO A 141 2.34 0.56 -5.98
N PRO A 142 2.14 -0.22 -7.05
CA PRO A 142 0.85 -0.87 -7.33
C PRO A 142 0.25 -1.68 -6.17
N PRO A 143 1.02 -2.43 -5.36
CA PRO A 143 0.46 -3.15 -4.21
C PRO A 143 -0.17 -2.24 -3.16
N ILE A 144 0.37 -1.03 -2.96
CA ILE A 144 -0.12 -0.05 -1.98
C ILE A 144 -1.31 0.69 -2.57
N PHE A 145 -1.22 1.10 -3.83
CA PHE A 145 -2.32 1.78 -4.53
C PHE A 145 -3.60 0.92 -4.57
N LYS A 146 -3.47 -0.39 -4.81
CA LYS A 146 -4.60 -1.34 -4.72
C LYS A 146 -5.31 -1.30 -3.37
N ILE A 147 -4.55 -1.30 -2.26
CA ILE A 147 -5.13 -1.22 -0.90
C ILE A 147 -5.83 0.12 -0.69
N VAL A 148 -5.25 1.22 -1.18
CA VAL A 148 -5.92 2.55 -1.12
C VAL A 148 -7.26 2.51 -1.84
N MET A 149 -7.32 1.91 -3.03
CA MET A 149 -8.57 1.75 -3.78
C MET A 149 -9.60 0.88 -3.05
N GLU A 150 -9.16 -0.21 -2.44
CA GLU A 150 -10.03 -1.06 -1.63
C GLU A 150 -10.61 -0.31 -0.43
N LEU A 151 -9.78 0.45 0.31
CA LEU A 151 -10.21 1.30 1.41
C LEU A 151 -11.24 2.35 0.94
N THR A 152 -11.02 3.01 -0.20
CA THR A 152 -11.97 3.99 -0.73
C THR A 152 -13.30 3.36 -1.14
N ASN A 153 -13.28 2.17 -1.73
CA ASN A 153 -14.51 1.47 -2.13
C ASN A 153 -15.31 1.00 -0.90
N LEU A 154 -14.63 0.54 0.14
CA LEU A 154 -15.25 0.18 1.41
C LEU A 154 -15.87 1.41 2.09
N ASP A 155 -15.20 2.57 2.05
CA ASP A 155 -15.73 3.81 2.62
C ASP A 155 -17.02 4.25 1.92
N VAL A 156 -17.00 4.30 0.59
CA VAL A 156 -18.19 4.62 -0.22
C VAL A 156 -19.32 3.63 0.08
N SER A 157 -19.02 2.33 0.15
CA SER A 157 -20.01 1.31 0.48
C SER A 157 -20.62 1.50 1.87
N THR A 158 -19.82 1.86 2.88
CA THR A 158 -20.34 2.18 4.22
C THR A 158 -21.25 3.41 4.22
N ILE A 159 -20.89 4.47 3.49
CA ILE A 159 -21.73 5.68 3.38
C ILE A 159 -23.09 5.35 2.76
N LEU A 160 -23.13 4.46 1.76
CA LEU A 160 -24.38 4.04 1.12
C LEU A 160 -25.27 3.18 2.04
N VAL A 161 -24.68 2.37 2.92
CA VAL A 161 -25.43 1.55 3.89
C VAL A 161 -26.00 2.40 5.02
N ASP A 162 -25.22 3.33 5.57
CA ASP A 162 -25.68 4.22 6.65
C ASP A 162 -26.71 5.25 6.14
N GLY A 163 -26.59 5.67 4.87
CA GLY A 163 -27.55 6.56 4.21
C GLY A 163 -28.92 5.91 3.93
N ALA A 164 -29.06 4.59 4.03
CA ALA A 164 -30.31 3.88 3.78
C ALA A 164 -31.16 3.64 5.05
N VAL A 165 -30.72 4.10 6.23
CA VAL A 165 -31.44 3.85 7.51
C VAL A 165 -32.15 5.10 8.05
N VAL A 166 -32.21 6.21 7.31
CA VAL A 166 -32.95 7.40 7.73
C VAL A 166 -34.16 7.65 6.83
N GLU A 167 -35.15 6.76 6.92
CA GLU A 167 -36.53 7.10 6.58
C GLU A 167 -37.48 6.40 7.58
N GLY A 168 -37.81 7.10 8.67
CA GLY A 168 -38.71 6.56 9.70
C GLY A 168 -38.93 7.48 10.90
N GLY A 169 -39.76 8.52 10.72
CA GLY A 169 -40.34 9.36 11.78
C GLY A 169 -39.34 10.35 12.39
N GLU A 170 -39.67 11.61 12.70
CA GLU A 170 -40.93 12.16 13.18
C GLU A 170 -41.03 13.62 12.68
N GLN A 171 -42.18 13.97 12.12
CA GLN A 171 -42.53 15.32 11.72
C GLN A 171 -43.56 15.82 12.75
N GLU A 172 -43.13 16.72 13.63
CA GLU A 172 -44.02 17.48 14.51
C GLU A 172 -43.68 18.97 14.34
N VAL A 173 -44.48 19.71 13.56
CA VAL A 173 -45.09 20.96 13.99
C VAL A 173 -46.37 21.18 13.18
N GLU A 174 -47.49 21.21 13.90
CA GLU A 174 -48.85 21.50 13.47
C GLU A 174 -49.09 23.01 13.27
N SER A 175 -50.18 23.33 12.55
CA SER A 175 -50.96 24.60 12.54
C SER A 175 -50.66 25.57 11.39
N THR A 176 -51.61 26.10 10.63
CA THR A 176 -53.08 26.01 10.59
C THR A 176 -53.55 26.44 9.19
N SER A 177 -54.67 25.86 8.79
CA SER A 177 -55.46 26.19 7.59
C SER A 177 -55.95 27.65 7.57
N SER A 178 -55.77 28.35 6.44
CA SER A 178 -56.83 29.21 5.90
C SER A 178 -56.78 29.29 4.37
N ARG A 179 -57.86 28.83 3.74
CA ARG A 179 -58.19 29.07 2.33
C ARG A 179 -58.81 30.47 2.23
N HIS A 180 -58.31 31.32 1.35
CA HIS A 180 -59.09 32.40 0.77
C HIS A 180 -58.72 32.60 -0.70
N SER A 181 -59.72 32.50 -1.55
CA SER A 181 -59.67 32.79 -2.99
C SER A 181 -59.66 34.30 -3.22
N ALA A 182 -58.86 34.79 -4.17
CA ALA A 182 -59.23 35.90 -5.05
C ALA A 182 -58.15 36.08 -6.13
N GLU A 183 -58.60 36.05 -7.38
CA GLU A 183 -57.87 36.52 -8.56
C GLU A 183 -57.43 37.98 -8.41
N THR A 184 -56.27 38.34 -8.96
CA THR A 184 -56.06 39.48 -9.88
C THR A 184 -54.55 39.71 -10.11
N SER A 185 -54.10 39.55 -11.36
CA SER A 185 -52.95 40.28 -11.93
C SER A 185 -53.39 41.73 -12.25
N PRO A 186 -52.52 42.76 -12.48
CA PRO A 186 -51.20 42.67 -13.15
C PRO A 186 -50.07 43.69 -12.75
N SER A 187 -48.86 43.40 -13.26
CA SER A 187 -47.78 44.30 -13.75
C SER A 187 -47.01 45.26 -12.82
N ARG A 188 -45.68 45.03 -12.67
CA ARG A 188 -44.58 46.01 -12.88
C ARG A 188 -43.18 45.32 -12.83
N ALA A 189 -42.36 45.50 -13.87
CA ALA A 189 -40.96 45.02 -14.04
C ALA A 189 -39.93 46.09 -13.59
N PRO A 190 -38.60 46.07 -13.92
CA PRO A 190 -37.64 44.99 -14.29
C PRO A 190 -36.28 45.08 -13.51
N SER A 191 -35.39 44.08 -13.64
CA SER A 191 -33.91 44.24 -13.63
C SER A 191 -33.27 42.87 -13.94
N GLU A 192 -32.80 42.62 -15.18
CA GLU A 192 -31.40 42.78 -15.61
C GLU A 192 -30.42 42.06 -14.66
N ALA A 193 -30.02 40.83 -15.00
CA ALA A 193 -28.84 40.50 -15.79
C ALA A 193 -27.51 40.72 -15.03
N SER A 194 -26.86 39.62 -14.64
CA SER A 194 -25.41 39.59 -14.45
C SER A 194 -24.90 38.16 -14.66
N SER A 195 -24.56 37.87 -15.91
CA SER A 195 -23.79 36.72 -16.33
C SER A 195 -22.76 37.26 -17.31
N GLN A 196 -21.57 37.63 -16.81
CA GLN A 196 -20.28 37.80 -17.51
C GLN A 196 -19.44 38.88 -16.81
N GLU A 197 -18.59 38.46 -15.89
CA GLU A 197 -17.47 39.30 -15.41
C GLU A 197 -16.30 38.42 -14.98
N TRP A 198 -15.67 37.71 -15.91
CA TRP A 198 -14.34 37.12 -15.71
C TRP A 198 -13.42 37.27 -16.93
N ASP A 199 -13.87 37.91 -18.01
CA ASP A 199 -13.09 38.07 -19.24
C ASP A 199 -12.71 39.54 -19.46
N LYS A 200 -11.78 40.03 -18.61
CA LYS A 200 -10.92 41.19 -18.87
C LYS A 200 -9.95 41.43 -17.70
N VAL A 201 -8.79 40.80 -17.76
CA VAL A 201 -7.54 41.48 -17.39
C VAL A 201 -6.48 41.11 -18.41
N THR A 202 -6.01 42.16 -19.08
CA THR A 202 -5.02 42.28 -20.13
C THR A 202 -3.60 41.91 -19.69
N ASP A 203 -2.93 41.13 -20.54
CA ASP A 203 -1.47 41.07 -20.69
C ASP A 203 -1.02 42.20 -21.65
N PRO A 204 -0.02 43.02 -21.27
CA PRO A 204 0.78 43.70 -22.27
C PRO A 204 2.27 43.69 -21.91
N GLY A 205 3.07 42.83 -22.57
CA GLY A 205 4.50 42.80 -22.32
C GLY A 205 5.39 42.15 -23.38
N SER A 206 5.10 42.26 -24.68
CA SER A 206 6.14 42.00 -25.70
C SER A 206 5.96 42.83 -26.96
N GLN A 207 6.72 43.92 -27.06
CA GLN A 207 7.17 44.44 -28.35
C GLN A 207 8.63 44.85 -28.21
N THR A 208 9.51 44.12 -28.91
CA THR A 208 10.82 44.59 -29.33
C THR A 208 10.64 45.55 -30.51
N PRO A 209 11.64 46.40 -30.82
CA PRO A 209 12.44 46.07 -32.01
C PRO A 209 13.94 46.48 -31.98
N SER A 210 14.77 45.59 -32.54
CA SER A 210 15.81 45.81 -33.57
C SER A 210 16.55 47.16 -33.70
N THR A 211 17.87 47.07 -33.48
CA THR A 211 19.01 47.58 -34.31
C THR A 211 19.25 49.08 -34.45
N PHE A 212 20.39 49.56 -33.91
CA PHE A 212 21.61 49.96 -34.66
C PHE A 212 22.81 50.07 -33.71
#